data_AF-A0A378PSR6-F1
#
_entry.id   AF-A0A378PSR6-F1
#
_cell.length_a   1.000
_cell.length_b   1.000
_cell.length_c   1.000
_cell.angle_alpha   90.00
_cell.angle_beta   90.00
_cell.angle_gamma   90.00
#
_symmetry.space_group_name_H-M   'P 1'
#
loop_
_entity.id
_entity.type
_entity.pdbx_description
1 polymer ?
#
loop_
_entity_poly.entity_id
_entity_poly.type
_entity_poly.pdbx_seq_one_letter_code
_entity_poly.pdbx_strand_id
1 'polypeptide(L)'
;MFGDEFGVVTIVEDSLSILASAKAGFDKAYLMVVGFGVEKFHGLDHYPCLQNIANLTKKGAYLGAFSLMLEMNEGQKYLDFVTYANNNAPKQSIVNNSIVNAMRGKFGDYHSLEHTKGSEQFINPLMPLYWHFELSAIAKEIVFADNVEIFQTLKEFYDNYQLYRRINGCRQGLRELPI
;
A
#
# COMPACT_ATOMS: atom_id res chain seq x y z
N MET A 1 -4.42 -1.50 10.39
CA MET A 1 -4.81 -0.27 9.67
C MET A 1 -5.58 0.58 10.66
N PHE A 2 -5.12 1.78 10.97
CA PHE A 2 -5.65 2.52 12.11
C PHE A 2 -6.88 3.36 11.73
N GLY A 3 -7.11 3.60 10.43
CA GLY A 3 -8.29 4.32 9.95
C GLY A 3 -8.26 5.83 10.22
N ASP A 4 -7.27 6.30 10.96
CA ASP A 4 -7.08 7.69 11.38
C ASP A 4 -5.96 8.41 10.59
N GLU A 5 -5.41 7.79 9.54
CA GLU A 5 -4.24 8.25 8.77
C GLU A 5 -4.43 9.67 8.17
N PHE A 6 -3.36 10.47 8.13
CA PHE A 6 -3.37 11.81 7.53
C PHE A 6 -3.30 11.70 6.01
N GLY A 7 -4.34 12.17 5.32
CA GLY A 7 -4.53 11.91 3.88
C GLY A 7 -4.96 10.46 3.64
N VAL A 8 -6.00 10.26 2.83
CA VAL A 8 -6.52 8.92 2.52
C VAL A 8 -6.99 8.89 1.09
N VAL A 9 -6.39 8.02 0.28
CA VAL A 9 -6.81 7.83 -1.12
C VAL A 9 -7.34 6.42 -1.37
N THR A 10 -6.69 5.36 -0.87
CA THR A 10 -7.06 3.95 -1.21
C THR A 10 -7.41 3.06 -0.01
N ILE A 11 -7.47 3.59 1.23
CA ILE A 11 -7.68 2.76 2.42
C ILE A 11 -8.99 1.97 2.38
N VAL A 12 -10.01 2.50 1.69
CA VAL A 12 -11.33 1.89 1.58
C VAL A 12 -11.26 0.67 0.66
N GLU A 13 -10.70 0.83 -0.53
CA GLU A 13 -10.53 -0.27 -1.48
C GLU A 13 -9.58 -1.36 -0.95
N ASP A 14 -8.49 -0.96 -0.30
CA ASP A 14 -7.52 -1.87 0.28
C ASP A 14 -8.13 -2.66 1.46
N SER A 15 -8.80 -1.97 2.40
CA SER A 15 -9.47 -2.65 3.52
C SER A 15 -10.58 -3.56 3.04
N LEU A 16 -11.40 -3.15 2.07
CA LEU A 16 -12.45 -3.98 1.51
C LEU A 16 -11.87 -5.26 0.92
N SER A 17 -10.79 -5.16 0.14
CA SER A 17 -10.11 -6.30 -0.46
C SER A 17 -9.56 -7.26 0.59
N ILE A 18 -8.96 -6.73 1.66
CA ILE A 18 -8.44 -7.51 2.79
C ILE A 18 -9.57 -8.23 3.52
N LEU A 19 -10.65 -7.52 3.89
CA LEU A 19 -11.78 -8.07 4.63
C LEU A 19 -12.51 -9.15 3.81
N ALA A 20 -12.79 -8.88 2.54
CA ALA A 20 -13.41 -9.85 1.64
C ALA A 20 -12.55 -11.10 1.48
N SER A 21 -11.23 -10.93 1.26
CA SER A 21 -10.30 -12.05 1.09
C SER A 21 -10.15 -12.88 2.37
N ALA A 22 -10.17 -12.24 3.55
CA ALA A 22 -10.11 -12.94 4.84
C ALA A 22 -11.37 -13.79 5.10
N LYS A 23 -12.53 -13.37 4.58
CA LYS A 23 -13.80 -14.11 4.67
C LYS A 23 -13.97 -15.22 3.63
N ALA A 24 -13.11 -15.28 2.61
CA ALA A 24 -13.19 -16.27 1.55
C ALA A 24 -12.88 -17.72 2.03
N GLY A 25 -12.33 -17.88 3.24
CA GLY A 25 -12.20 -19.19 3.90
C GLY A 25 -10.99 -20.02 3.44
N PHE A 26 -9.95 -19.39 2.90
CA PHE A 26 -8.71 -20.08 2.56
C PHE A 26 -7.91 -20.47 3.81
N ASP A 27 -7.39 -21.71 3.83
CA ASP A 27 -6.56 -22.22 4.95
C ASP A 27 -5.24 -21.43 5.13
N LYS A 28 -4.68 -20.95 4.01
CA LYS A 28 -3.46 -20.14 3.98
C LYS A 28 -3.70 -18.92 3.11
N ALA A 29 -3.67 -17.75 3.73
CA ALA A 29 -3.88 -16.50 3.04
C ALA A 29 -2.92 -15.43 3.57
N TYR A 30 -2.28 -14.73 2.65
CA TYR A 30 -1.21 -13.78 2.96
C TYR A 30 -1.51 -12.43 2.32
N LEU A 31 -1.15 -11.36 3.02
CA LEU A 31 -1.07 -10.03 2.43
C LEU A 31 0.39 -9.71 2.11
N MET A 32 0.63 -9.26 0.89
CA MET A 32 1.92 -8.71 0.46
C MET A 32 1.76 -7.22 0.22
N VAL A 33 2.66 -6.42 0.80
CA VAL A 33 2.67 -4.95 0.65
C VAL A 33 4.01 -4.54 0.05
N VAL A 34 4.00 -3.64 -0.93
CA VAL A 34 5.17 -3.18 -1.70
C VAL A 34 4.98 -1.71 -2.11
N GLY A 35 6.04 -1.04 -2.57
CA GLY A 35 5.96 0.33 -3.08
C GLY A 35 6.05 1.40 -1.99
N PHE A 36 6.72 1.11 -0.88
CA PHE A 36 6.86 2.06 0.22
C PHE A 36 7.52 3.37 -0.22
N GLY A 37 6.93 4.48 0.21
CA GLY A 37 7.42 5.83 -0.08
C GLY A 37 7.04 6.39 -1.46
N VAL A 38 6.31 5.66 -2.33
CA VAL A 38 5.83 6.21 -3.62
C VAL A 38 5.04 7.51 -3.44
N GLU A 39 4.28 7.61 -2.36
CA GLU A 39 3.40 8.76 -2.09
C GLU A 39 4.00 9.80 -1.15
N LYS A 40 5.33 9.79 -0.90
CA LYS A 40 5.99 10.70 0.06
C LYS A 40 5.60 12.18 -0.14
N PHE A 41 5.52 12.62 -1.39
CA PHE A 41 5.16 14.01 -1.74
C PHE A 41 3.68 14.20 -2.14
N HIS A 42 2.83 13.19 -1.93
CA HIS A 42 1.41 13.20 -2.27
C HIS A 42 0.51 13.22 -1.03
N GLY A 43 1.04 13.67 0.12
CA GLY A 43 0.25 13.94 1.32
C GLY A 43 -0.10 12.71 2.16
N LEU A 44 0.60 11.59 1.97
CA LEU A 44 0.41 10.37 2.76
C LEU A 44 1.46 10.24 3.87
N ASP A 45 1.00 9.97 5.09
CA ASP A 45 1.86 9.67 6.24
C ASP A 45 2.34 8.20 6.22
N HIS A 46 3.63 7.97 6.02
CA HIS A 46 4.22 6.62 6.02
C HIS A 46 4.50 6.08 7.43
N TYR A 47 4.46 6.93 8.46
CA TYR A 47 4.63 6.52 9.86
C TYR A 47 3.59 5.48 10.31
N PRO A 48 2.27 5.64 10.07
CA PRO A 48 1.27 4.62 10.39
C PRO A 48 1.53 3.26 9.74
N CYS A 49 2.12 3.24 8.54
CA CYS A 49 2.48 1.99 7.88
C CYS A 49 3.51 1.24 8.74
N LEU A 50 4.65 1.86 9.06
CA LEU A 50 5.69 1.24 9.89
C LEU A 50 5.18 0.89 11.30
N GLN A 51 4.32 1.72 11.88
CA GLN A 51 3.69 1.46 13.17
C GLN A 51 2.76 0.23 13.12
N ASN A 52 1.99 0.04 12.05
CA ASN A 52 1.18 -1.16 11.84
C ASN A 52 2.07 -2.41 11.70
N ILE A 53 3.17 -2.34 10.94
CA ILE A 53 4.12 -3.44 10.80
C ILE A 53 4.69 -3.85 12.17
N ALA A 54 5.07 -2.88 13.00
CA ALA A 54 5.56 -3.15 14.36
C ALA A 54 4.50 -3.83 15.24
N ASN A 55 3.23 -3.41 15.15
CA ASN A 55 2.13 -4.02 15.88
C ASN A 55 1.85 -5.46 15.44
N LEU A 56 1.82 -5.71 14.12
CA LEU A 56 1.65 -7.05 13.56
C LEU A 56 2.83 -7.97 13.92
N THR A 57 4.05 -7.43 13.95
CA THR A 57 5.23 -8.16 14.40
C THR A 57 5.10 -8.63 15.85
N LYS A 58 4.67 -7.75 16.76
CA LYS A 58 4.42 -8.12 18.17
C LYS A 58 3.37 -9.23 18.32
N LYS A 59 2.44 -9.31 17.36
CA LYS A 59 1.36 -10.32 17.31
C LYS A 59 1.79 -11.62 16.61
N GLY A 60 3.04 -11.72 16.15
CA GLY A 60 3.53 -12.87 15.38
C GLY A 60 2.94 -12.99 13.97
N ALA A 61 2.32 -11.92 13.47
CA ALA A 61 1.62 -11.90 12.18
C ALA A 61 2.50 -11.43 11.01
N TYR A 62 3.68 -10.86 11.30
CA TYR A 62 4.66 -10.49 10.29
C TYR A 62 5.51 -11.70 9.90
N LEU A 63 5.52 -12.04 8.62
CA LEU A 63 6.16 -13.22 8.06
C LEU A 63 7.55 -12.93 7.47
N GLY A 64 7.99 -11.68 7.52
CA GLY A 64 9.27 -11.23 6.98
C GLY A 64 9.13 -10.39 5.71
N ALA A 65 10.28 -9.98 5.18
CA ALA A 65 10.37 -9.19 3.97
C ALA A 65 11.54 -9.62 3.09
N PHE A 66 11.40 -9.40 1.80
CA PHE A 66 12.48 -9.56 0.82
C PHE A 66 12.39 -8.43 -0.22
N SER A 67 13.52 -8.08 -0.83
CA SER A 67 13.56 -7.11 -1.93
C SER A 67 13.52 -7.85 -3.27
N LEU A 68 12.64 -7.41 -4.17
CA LEU A 68 12.59 -7.92 -5.54
C LEU A 68 13.75 -7.33 -6.35
N MET A 69 14.71 -8.18 -6.73
CA MET A 69 15.92 -7.76 -7.44
C MET A 69 15.79 -7.99 -8.95
N LEU A 70 16.49 -7.19 -9.76
CA LEU A 70 16.49 -7.36 -11.22
C LEU A 70 17.03 -8.72 -11.65
N GLU A 71 18.01 -9.26 -10.94
CA GLU A 71 18.68 -10.51 -11.29
C GLU A 71 17.80 -11.75 -11.03
N MET A 72 16.69 -11.59 -10.30
CA MET A 72 15.75 -12.66 -10.03
C MET A 72 14.85 -12.93 -11.25
N ASN A 73 14.48 -14.21 -11.45
CA ASN A 73 13.50 -14.58 -12.46
C ASN A 73 12.16 -13.85 -12.25
N GLU A 74 11.75 -13.70 -10.98
CA GLU A 74 10.55 -12.95 -10.58
C GLU A 74 10.68 -11.46 -10.90
N GLY A 75 11.88 -10.89 -10.73
CA GLY A 75 12.16 -9.49 -11.05
C GLY A 75 12.08 -9.21 -12.55
N GLN A 76 12.61 -10.12 -13.38
CA GLN A 76 12.48 -10.04 -14.83
C GLN A 76 11.01 -10.16 -15.27
N LYS A 77 10.25 -11.11 -14.71
CA LYS A 77 8.80 -11.23 -14.98
C LYS A 77 8.02 -9.99 -14.57
N TYR A 78 8.38 -9.36 -13.45
CA TYR A 78 7.77 -8.11 -13.02
C TYR A 78 8.06 -6.99 -14.03
N LEU A 79 9.29 -6.90 -14.54
CA LEU A 79 9.64 -5.94 -15.59
C LEU A 79 8.87 -6.19 -16.90
N ASP A 80 8.73 -7.44 -17.31
CA ASP A 80 7.94 -7.81 -18.49
C ASP A 80 6.47 -7.43 -18.31
N PHE A 81 5.90 -7.70 -17.13
CA PHE A 81 4.55 -7.29 -16.77
C PHE A 81 4.37 -5.77 -16.85
N VAL A 82 5.28 -4.98 -16.27
CA VAL A 82 5.18 -3.52 -16.30
C VAL A 82 5.33 -2.99 -17.72
N THR A 83 6.24 -3.55 -18.52
CA THR A 83 6.40 -3.23 -19.94
C THR A 83 5.11 -3.50 -20.72
N TYR A 84 4.54 -4.69 -20.54
CA TYR A 84 3.28 -5.07 -21.16
C TYR A 84 2.14 -4.13 -20.74
N ALA A 85 1.96 -3.90 -19.44
CA ALA A 85 0.92 -3.04 -18.90
C ALA A 85 1.05 -1.60 -19.42
N ASN A 86 2.27 -1.07 -19.52
CA ASN A 86 2.51 0.28 -20.04
C ASN A 86 2.09 0.46 -21.50
N ASN A 87 2.11 -0.62 -22.30
CA ASN A 87 1.74 -0.61 -23.71
C ASN A 87 0.26 -0.94 -23.96
N ASN A 88 -0.40 -1.59 -23.01
CA ASN A 88 -1.74 -2.17 -23.22
C ASN A 88 -2.82 -1.61 -22.28
N ALA A 89 -2.46 -1.04 -21.13
CA ALA A 89 -3.42 -0.44 -20.21
C ALA A 89 -3.79 0.99 -20.64
N PRO A 90 -5.02 1.47 -20.36
CA PRO A 90 -5.42 2.85 -20.65
C PRO A 90 -4.55 3.91 -19.96
N LYS A 91 -3.94 3.57 -18.82
CA LYS A 91 -3.07 4.44 -18.05
C LYS A 91 -1.89 3.67 -17.49
N GLN A 92 -0.70 4.26 -17.59
CA GLN A 92 0.53 3.71 -17.01
C GLN A 92 0.52 3.92 -15.48
N SER A 93 0.81 2.87 -14.72
CA SER A 93 0.82 2.93 -13.25
C SER A 93 2.07 3.61 -12.73
N ILE A 94 1.90 4.71 -11.97
CA ILE A 94 3.01 5.41 -11.30
C ILE A 94 3.71 4.48 -10.32
N VAL A 95 2.95 3.72 -9.51
CA VAL A 95 3.48 2.80 -8.50
C VAL A 95 4.37 1.72 -9.14
N ASN A 96 3.85 1.01 -10.15
CA ASN A 96 4.59 -0.09 -10.78
C ASN A 96 5.86 0.41 -11.48
N ASN A 97 5.78 1.57 -12.15
CA ASN A 97 6.97 2.15 -12.79
C ASN A 97 7.98 2.65 -11.76
N SER A 98 7.53 3.18 -10.62
CA SER A 98 8.42 3.59 -9.53
C SER A 98 9.18 2.40 -8.93
N ILE A 99 8.51 1.26 -8.74
CA ILE A 99 9.15 0.01 -8.31
C ILE A 99 10.20 -0.42 -9.33
N VAL A 100 9.88 -0.45 -10.64
CA VAL A 100 10.85 -0.79 -11.69
C VAL A 100 12.04 0.19 -11.72
N ASN A 101 11.80 1.49 -11.53
CA ASN A 101 12.86 2.49 -11.49
C ASN A 101 13.78 2.27 -10.29
N ALA A 102 13.23 1.99 -9.12
CA ALA A 102 14.00 1.66 -7.92
C ALA A 102 14.81 0.36 -8.11
N MET A 103 14.22 -0.67 -8.70
CA MET A 103 14.94 -1.91 -9.06
C MET A 103 16.12 -1.64 -9.99
N ARG A 104 16.01 -0.63 -10.88
CA ARG A 104 17.08 -0.15 -11.78
C ARG A 104 18.06 0.83 -11.12
N GLY A 105 18.01 1.00 -9.81
CA GLY A 105 18.90 1.87 -9.05
C GLY A 105 18.66 3.36 -9.27
N LYS A 106 17.48 3.77 -9.75
CA LYS A 106 17.09 5.19 -9.77
C LYS A 106 16.75 5.64 -8.35
N PHE A 107 16.96 6.93 -8.07
CA PHE A 107 16.74 7.53 -6.76
C PHE A 107 16.32 9.00 -6.87
N GLY A 108 15.54 9.48 -5.90
CA GLY A 108 15.08 10.85 -5.79
C GLY A 108 13.98 11.20 -6.80
N ASP A 109 13.98 12.45 -7.24
CA ASP A 109 13.00 12.99 -8.19
C ASP A 109 13.28 12.52 -9.62
N TYR A 110 12.90 11.27 -9.90
CA TYR A 110 13.09 10.62 -11.19
C TYR A 110 11.76 10.30 -11.87
N HIS A 111 11.65 10.72 -13.12
CA HIS A 111 10.44 10.58 -13.93
C HIS A 111 10.68 9.68 -15.15
N SER A 112 10.07 8.50 -15.17
CA SER A 112 10.02 7.64 -16.36
C SER A 112 8.75 7.82 -17.21
N LEU A 113 7.74 8.52 -16.68
CA LEU A 113 6.43 8.70 -17.30
C LEU A 113 6.15 10.18 -17.52
N GLU A 114 5.67 10.55 -18.71
CA GLU A 114 5.44 11.96 -19.06
C GLU A 114 4.46 12.65 -18.09
N HIS A 115 3.38 11.96 -17.73
CA HIS A 115 2.34 12.50 -16.86
C HIS A 115 2.74 12.62 -15.38
N THR A 116 3.95 12.19 -15.01
CA THR A 116 4.49 12.44 -13.66
C THR A 116 5.30 13.74 -13.59
N LYS A 117 5.68 14.31 -14.74
CA LYS A 117 6.42 15.57 -14.76
C LYS A 117 5.54 16.71 -14.23
N GLY A 118 6.10 17.52 -13.33
CA GLY A 118 5.40 18.65 -12.71
C GLY A 118 4.89 18.38 -11.28
N SER A 119 5.09 17.18 -10.73
CA SER A 119 5.04 16.91 -9.30
C SER A 119 6.33 16.25 -8.84
N GLU A 120 6.72 16.41 -7.58
CA GLU A 120 7.94 15.76 -7.06
C GLU A 120 7.70 14.24 -6.88
N GLN A 121 8.62 13.43 -7.39
CA GLN A 121 8.68 11.99 -7.13
C GLN A 121 9.77 11.68 -6.10
N PHE A 122 9.66 10.52 -5.45
CA PHE A 122 10.69 10.04 -4.53
C PHE A 122 11.01 8.59 -4.77
N ILE A 123 11.69 8.29 -5.89
CA ILE A 123 12.18 6.93 -6.13
C ILE A 123 13.18 6.58 -5.04
N ASN A 124 12.97 5.45 -4.37
CA ASN A 124 13.80 5.04 -3.25
C ASN A 124 14.02 3.52 -3.23
N PRO A 125 15.14 3.02 -2.67
CA PRO A 125 15.49 1.60 -2.70
C PRO A 125 14.58 0.69 -1.84
N LEU A 126 13.63 1.25 -1.08
CA LEU A 126 12.64 0.48 -0.32
C LEU A 126 11.38 0.16 -1.15
N MET A 127 11.19 0.78 -2.31
CA MET A 127 10.05 0.49 -3.17
C MET A 127 9.90 -0.98 -3.60
N PRO A 128 10.98 -1.73 -3.97
CA PRO A 128 10.87 -3.15 -4.30
C PRO A 128 10.83 -4.07 -3.07
N LEU A 129 10.79 -3.54 -1.85
CA LEU A 129 10.69 -4.33 -0.63
C LEU A 129 9.24 -4.84 -0.46
N TYR A 130 9.09 -6.15 -0.46
CA TYR A 130 7.83 -6.83 -0.15
C TYR A 130 7.80 -7.21 1.32
N TRP A 131 6.80 -6.72 2.06
CA TRP A 131 6.47 -7.20 3.39
C TRP A 131 5.32 -8.20 3.35
N HIS A 132 5.43 -9.25 4.13
CA HIS A 132 4.49 -10.38 4.15
C HIS A 132 3.82 -10.50 5.50
N PHE A 133 2.52 -10.77 5.48
CA PHE A 133 1.72 -10.89 6.70
C PHE A 133 0.66 -11.98 6.57
N GLU A 134 0.28 -12.57 7.70
CA GLU A 134 -0.93 -13.40 7.79
C GLU A 134 -2.17 -12.52 7.53
N LEU A 135 -2.94 -12.86 6.49
CA LEU A 135 -4.08 -12.04 6.06
C LEU A 135 -5.14 -11.92 7.16
N SER A 136 -5.45 -13.04 7.82
CA SER A 136 -6.44 -13.09 8.89
C SER A 136 -6.07 -12.21 10.09
N ALA A 137 -4.77 -12.05 10.35
CA ALA A 137 -4.29 -11.19 11.42
C ALA A 137 -4.46 -9.72 11.04
N ILE A 138 -4.12 -9.32 9.81
CA ILE A 138 -4.33 -7.94 9.36
C ILE A 138 -5.81 -7.56 9.35
N ALA A 139 -6.69 -8.44 8.89
CA ALA A 139 -8.12 -8.19 8.85
C ALA A 139 -8.68 -7.81 10.24
N LYS A 140 -8.18 -8.47 11.31
CA LYS A 140 -8.55 -8.16 12.71
C LYS A 140 -8.00 -6.81 13.20
N GLU A 141 -6.99 -6.26 12.55
CA GLU A 141 -6.40 -4.95 12.86
C GLU A 141 -7.04 -3.79 12.07
N ILE A 142 -8.10 -4.04 11.29
CA ILE A 142 -8.86 -2.99 10.63
C ILE A 142 -9.90 -2.48 11.63
N VAL A 143 -9.59 -1.38 12.31
CA VAL A 143 -10.36 -0.89 13.47
C VAL A 143 -11.77 -0.40 13.14
N PHE A 144 -12.06 -0.16 11.86
CA PHE A 144 -13.36 0.30 11.37
C PHE A 144 -14.14 -0.80 10.67
N ALA A 145 -13.64 -2.05 10.63
CA ALA A 145 -14.26 -3.16 9.90
C ALA A 145 -15.74 -3.35 10.29
N ASP A 146 -16.03 -3.44 11.58
CA ASP A 146 -17.39 -3.63 12.10
C ASP A 146 -18.35 -2.50 11.66
N ASN A 147 -17.83 -1.30 11.42
CA ASN A 147 -18.62 -0.15 10.98
C ASN A 147 -18.95 -0.17 9.49
N VAL A 148 -18.23 -0.95 8.67
CA VAL A 148 -18.32 -0.87 7.20
C VAL A 148 -18.73 -2.19 6.54
N GLU A 149 -18.52 -3.32 7.20
CA GLU A 149 -18.73 -4.66 6.62
C GLU A 149 -20.19 -5.00 6.29
N ILE A 150 -21.15 -4.32 6.89
CA ILE A 150 -22.59 -4.57 6.66
C ILE A 150 -23.08 -3.99 5.33
N PHE A 151 -22.30 -3.11 4.70
CA PHE A 151 -22.70 -2.40 3.51
C PHE A 151 -22.34 -3.16 2.24
N GLN A 152 -23.19 -3.02 1.22
CA GLN A 152 -23.08 -3.78 -0.03
C GLN A 152 -22.58 -2.91 -1.19
N THR A 153 -22.50 -1.59 -1.01
CA THR A 153 -22.00 -0.68 -2.03
C THR A 153 -20.72 0.02 -1.58
N LEU A 154 -19.82 0.29 -2.54
CA LEU A 154 -18.59 1.04 -2.29
C LEU A 154 -18.89 2.42 -1.70
N LYS A 155 -19.97 3.06 -2.16
CA LYS A 155 -20.40 4.37 -1.66
C LYS A 155 -20.76 4.32 -0.18
N GLU A 156 -21.57 3.36 0.24
CA GLU A 156 -21.95 3.20 1.64
C GLU A 156 -20.74 2.88 2.53
N PHE A 157 -19.83 2.02 2.05
CA PHE A 157 -18.59 1.72 2.74
C PHE A 157 -17.76 3.00 2.96
N TYR A 158 -17.56 3.79 1.90
CA TYR A 158 -16.83 5.04 1.95
C TYR A 158 -17.50 6.05 2.91
N ASP A 159 -18.81 6.26 2.79
CA ASP A 159 -19.56 7.21 3.62
C ASP A 159 -19.47 6.85 5.12
N ASN A 160 -19.53 5.55 5.46
CA ASN A 160 -19.45 5.08 6.84
C ASN A 160 -18.02 5.07 7.38
N TYR A 161 -17.03 4.79 6.54
CA TYR A 161 -15.63 5.01 6.90
C TYR A 161 -15.38 6.50 7.22
N GLN A 162 -15.89 7.44 6.42
CA GLN A 162 -15.79 8.87 6.71
C GLN A 162 -16.54 9.27 7.99
N LEU A 163 -17.68 8.65 8.29
CA LEU A 163 -18.38 8.84 9.56
C LEU A 163 -17.54 8.35 10.75
N TYR A 164 -16.96 7.14 10.65
CA TYR A 164 -16.05 6.60 11.67
C TYR A 164 -14.91 7.57 11.97
N ARG A 165 -14.27 8.13 10.93
CA ARG A 165 -13.20 9.13 11.08
C ARG A 165 -13.65 10.40 11.79
N ARG A 166 -14.83 10.92 11.45
CA ARG A 166 -15.36 12.13 12.09
C ARG A 166 -15.62 11.93 13.57
N ILE A 167 -16.05 10.73 13.98
CA ILE A 167 -16.34 10.40 15.37
C ILE A 167 -15.05 10.16 16.17
N ASN A 168 -14.10 9.41 15.61
CA ASN A 168 -12.90 8.97 16.33
C ASN A 168 -11.70 9.93 16.19
N GLY A 169 -11.80 10.93 15.32
CA GLY A 169 -10.72 11.87 15.03
C GLY A 169 -9.70 11.30 14.04
N CYS A 170 -8.78 12.17 13.60
CA CYS A 170 -7.68 11.81 12.72
C CYS A 170 -6.36 12.25 13.37
N ARG A 171 -5.29 11.51 13.11
CA ARG A 171 -3.95 11.89 13.56
C ARG A 171 -3.56 13.24 12.94
N GLN A 172 -2.94 14.10 13.73
CA GLN A 172 -2.57 15.45 13.31
C GLN A 172 -1.15 15.49 12.75
N GLY A 173 -1.02 16.05 11.55
CA GLY A 173 0.27 16.31 10.89
C GLY A 173 0.93 15.08 10.28
N LEU A 174 1.74 15.33 9.26
CA LEU A 174 2.66 14.34 8.70
C LEU A 174 3.82 14.13 9.68
N ARG A 175 4.16 12.88 9.96
CA ARG A 175 5.38 12.55 10.69
C ARG A 175 6.46 12.17 9.71
N GLU A 176 7.47 13.01 9.61
CA GLU A 176 8.62 12.70 8.77
C GLU A 176 9.36 11.48 9.31
N LEU A 177 9.62 10.54 8.41
CA LEU A 177 10.50 9.41 8.64
C LEU A 177 11.92 9.80 8.20
N PRO A 178 12.98 9.27 8.85
CA PRO A 178 14.36 9.51 8.45
C PRO A 178 14.72 8.67 7.20
N ILE A 179 14.09 8.98 6.07
CA ILE A 179 14.24 8.32 4.77
C ILE A 179 14.51 9.31 3.65
#